data_AF-A0A9P3EKT0-F1
#
_entry.id   AF-A0A9P3EKT0-F1
#
_cell.length_a   1.000
_cell.length_b   1.000
_cell.length_c   1.000
_cell.angle_alpha   90.00
_cell.angle_beta   90.00
_cell.angle_gamma   90.00
#
_symmetry.space_group_name_H-M   'P 1'
#
loop_
_entity.id
_entity.type
_entity.pdbx_description
1 polymer ?
#
loop_
_entity_poly.entity_id
_entity_poly.type
_entity_poly.pdbx_seq_one_letter_code
_entity_poly.pdbx_strand_id
1 'polypeptide(L)'
;MITRINKIKDFGVFKNFENNGEVPEFKKFNLIYGWNYSGKTMLSRVFRCLEKSEKHRDYADAKFELEISGKKYDNNFSSPKPNIRVFNSDFMKENLK
;
A
#
# COMPACT_ATOMS: atom_id res chain seq x y z
N MET A 1 2.61 -2.75 13.45
CA MET A 1 1.31 -2.18 13.05
C MET A 1 1.55 -1.12 12.01
N ILE A 2 0.81 -1.12 10.90
CA ILE A 2 0.88 -0.04 9.90
C ILE A 2 0.27 1.20 10.55
N THR A 3 0.99 2.32 10.57
CA THR A 3 0.56 3.57 11.22
C THR A 3 0.21 4.63 10.20
N ARG A 4 0.97 4.72 9.10
CA ARG A 4 0.83 5.81 8.14
C ARG A 4 1.23 5.40 6.73
N ILE A 5 0.59 6.02 5.73
CA ILE A 5 1.13 6.12 4.37
C ILE A 5 1.70 7.53 4.24
N ASN A 6 2.99 7.63 3.95
CA ASN A 6 3.67 8.92 3.81
C ASN A 6 3.51 9.47 2.40
N LYS A 7 3.69 8.61 1.38
CA LYS A 7 3.54 9.02 -0.02
C LYS A 7 3.14 7.86 -0.91
N ILE A 8 2.45 8.18 -2.00
CA ILE A 8 2.20 7.28 -3.14
C ILE A 8 2.28 8.14 -4.42
N LYS A 9 3.15 7.76 -5.34
CA LYS A 9 3.41 8.46 -6.58
C LYS A 9 3.39 7.49 -7.76
N ASP A 10 2.82 7.92 -8.87
CA ASP A 10 2.77 7.19 -10.14
C ASP A 10 2.15 5.77 -10.03
N PHE A 11 1.18 5.59 -9.12
CA PHE A 11 0.49 4.31 -8.87
C PHE A 11 -1.01 4.41 -9.17
N GLY A 12 -1.38 4.16 -10.43
CA GLY A 12 -2.76 4.27 -10.90
C GLY A 12 -3.34 5.68 -10.74
N VAL A 13 -4.39 5.81 -9.93
CA VAL A 13 -5.02 7.11 -9.62
C VAL A 13 -4.21 7.97 -8.65
N PHE A 14 -3.26 7.38 -7.91
CA PHE A 14 -2.35 8.12 -7.05
C PHE A 14 -1.22 8.70 -7.89
N LYS A 15 -1.42 9.93 -8.39
CA LYS A 15 -0.41 10.64 -9.18
C LYS A 15 0.73 11.14 -8.30
N ASN A 16 0.43 11.89 -7.25
CA ASN A 16 1.41 12.41 -6.29
C ASN A 16 0.74 12.65 -4.92
N PHE A 17 0.28 11.58 -4.28
CA PHE A 17 -0.23 11.66 -2.91
C PHE A 17 0.92 11.83 -1.93
N GLU A 18 0.81 12.85 -1.08
CA GLU A 18 1.70 13.12 0.05
C GLU A 18 0.85 13.38 1.28
N ASN A 19 1.17 12.72 2.39
CA ASN A 19 0.43 12.89 3.63
C ASN A 19 1.01 14.09 4.41
N ASN A 20 0.36 15.24 4.26
CA ASN A 20 0.73 16.50 4.92
C ASN A 20 0.15 16.64 6.35
N GLY A 21 -0.34 15.55 6.94
CA GLY A 21 -0.94 15.55 8.28
C GLY A 21 -2.47 15.54 8.30
N GLU A 22 -3.11 15.64 7.14
CA GLU A 22 -4.57 15.62 7.01
C GLU A 22 -5.17 14.21 7.14
N VAL A 23 -4.39 13.17 6.81
CA VAL A 23 -4.85 11.78 6.90
C VAL A 23 -4.48 11.24 8.29
N PRO A 24 -5.48 10.84 9.10
CA PRO A 24 -5.22 10.31 10.44
C PRO A 24 -4.42 9.01 10.38
N GLU A 25 -3.70 8.73 11.46
CA GLU A 25 -3.01 7.46 11.61
C GLU A 25 -3.99 6.28 11.64
N PHE A 26 -3.56 5.17 11.05
CA PHE A 26 -4.29 3.92 11.12
C PHE A 26 -4.46 3.47 12.57
N LYS A 27 -5.66 2.98 12.90
CA LYS A 27 -5.98 2.33 14.15
C LYS A 27 -5.92 0.81 13.99
N LYS A 28 -6.20 0.06 15.06
CA LYS A 28 -6.22 -1.41 15.03
C LYS A 28 -7.17 -1.95 13.95
N PHE A 29 -8.28 -1.27 13.75
CA PHE A 29 -9.26 -1.53 12.69
C PHE A 29 -9.52 -0.23 11.92
N ASN A 30 -9.63 -0.34 10.60
CA ASN A 30 -9.83 0.81 9.72
C ASN A 30 -10.84 0.43 8.65
N LEU A 31 -11.77 1.33 8.35
CA LEU A 31 -12.69 1.22 7.22
C LEU A 31 -12.32 2.29 6.19
N ILE A 32 -11.87 1.85 5.02
CA ILE A 32 -11.56 2.73 3.89
C ILE A 32 -12.61 2.49 2.83
N TYR A 33 -13.42 3.50 2.54
CA TYR A 33 -14.53 3.42 1.59
C TYR A 33 -14.55 4.64 0.67
N GLY A 34 -15.37 4.58 -0.38
CA GLY A 34 -15.49 5.63 -1.38
C GLY A 34 -16.07 5.09 -2.67
N TRP A 35 -16.31 5.99 -3.64
CA TRP A 35 -16.87 5.65 -4.94
C TRP A 35 -16.00 4.68 -5.75
N ASN A 36 -16.59 4.03 -6.75
CA ASN A 36 -15.79 3.30 -7.74
C ASN A 36 -14.73 4.23 -8.35
N TYR A 37 -13.58 3.66 -8.71
CA TYR A 37 -12.43 4.41 -9.22
C TYR A 37 -11.74 5.36 -8.21
N SER A 38 -12.19 5.45 -6.96
CA SER A 38 -11.55 6.27 -5.91
C SER A 38 -10.18 5.75 -5.41
N GLY A 39 -9.63 4.70 -6.02
CA GLY A 39 -8.31 4.17 -5.67
C GLY A 39 -8.27 3.10 -4.57
N LYS A 40 -9.39 2.62 -4.05
CA LYS A 40 -9.42 1.54 -3.02
C LYS A 40 -8.64 0.29 -3.42
N THR A 41 -8.89 -0.23 -4.62
CA THR A 41 -8.17 -1.39 -5.16
C THR A 41 -6.68 -1.10 -5.32
N MET A 42 -6.34 0.10 -5.78
CA MET A 42 -4.95 0.55 -5.93
C MET A 42 -4.22 0.61 -4.59
N LEU A 43 -4.89 1.11 -3.55
CA LEU A 43 -4.35 1.14 -2.21
C LEU A 43 -4.05 -0.27 -1.67
N SER A 44 -4.96 -1.23 -1.89
CA SER A 44 -4.71 -2.63 -1.51
C SER A 44 -3.45 -3.21 -2.18
N ARG A 45 -3.19 -2.82 -3.43
CA ARG A 45 -2.02 -3.26 -4.19
C ARG A 45 -0.71 -2.64 -3.72
N VAL A 46 -0.73 -1.41 -3.21
CA VAL A 46 0.43 -0.81 -2.54
C VAL A 46 0.85 -1.65 -1.33
N PHE A 47 -0.10 -2.05 -0.47
CA PHE A 47 0.20 -2.95 0.64
C PHE A 47 0.73 -4.31 0.17
N ARG A 48 0.20 -4.83 -0.94
CA ARG A 48 0.63 -6.12 -1.52
C ARG A 48 2.07 -6.07 -2.02
N CYS A 49 2.51 -4.93 -2.56
CA CYS A 49 3.91 -4.74 -2.96
C CYS A 49 4.86 -4.95 -1.77
N LEU A 50 4.50 -4.43 -0.59
CA LEU A 50 5.28 -4.64 0.64
C LEU A 50 5.23 -6.09 1.14
N GLU A 51 4.07 -6.75 1.08
CA GLU A 51 3.95 -8.18 1.43
C GLU A 51 4.87 -9.06 0.58
N LYS A 52 4.85 -8.87 -0.75
CA LYS A 52 5.64 -9.68 -1.69
C LYS A 52 7.09 -9.21 -1.81
N SER A 53 7.39 -8.01 -1.35
CA SER A 53 8.67 -7.33 -1.59
C SER A 53 8.95 -7.18 -3.09
N GLU A 54 7.92 -6.81 -3.85
CA GLU A 54 7.96 -6.72 -5.31
C GLU A 54 7.14 -5.51 -5.76
N LYS A 55 7.59 -4.82 -6.81
CA LYS A 55 6.81 -3.75 -7.42
C LYS A 55 5.63 -4.33 -8.19
N HIS A 56 4.53 -3.59 -8.27
CA HIS A 56 3.42 -3.99 -9.11
C HIS A 56 3.83 -3.94 -10.58
N ARG A 57 3.59 -5.03 -11.33
CA ARG A 57 3.99 -5.17 -12.75
C ARG A 57 3.56 -4.01 -13.65
N ASP A 58 2.36 -3.48 -13.43
CA ASP A 58 1.79 -2.39 -14.25
C ASP A 58 2.27 -0.99 -13.81
N TYR A 59 3.03 -0.89 -12.70
CA TYR A 59 3.47 0.37 -12.09
C TYR A 59 4.93 0.29 -11.61
N ALA A 60 5.84 -0.09 -12.52
CA ALA A 60 7.25 -0.33 -12.21
C ALA A 60 7.99 0.94 -11.70
N ASP A 61 7.56 2.12 -12.13
CA ASP A 61 8.15 3.41 -11.74
C ASP A 61 7.49 4.03 -10.51
N ALA A 62 6.44 3.41 -9.98
CA ALA A 62 5.73 3.94 -8.83
C ALA A 62 6.65 4.04 -7.61
N LYS A 63 6.38 5.06 -6.78
CA LYS A 63 7.07 5.28 -5.51
C LYS A 63 6.04 5.32 -4.38
N PHE A 64 6.33 4.66 -3.27
CA PHE A 64 5.51 4.70 -2.08
C PHE A 64 6.39 4.62 -0.84
N GLU A 65 5.88 5.12 0.27
CA GLU A 65 6.51 5.00 1.58
C GLU A 65 5.43 4.85 2.63
N LEU A 66 5.58 3.85 3.49
CA LEU A 66 4.66 3.53 4.56
C LEU A 66 5.42 3.37 5.87
N GLU A 67 4.76 3.70 6.98
CA GLU A 67 5.29 3.48 8.32
C GLU A 67 4.63 2.28 8.97
N ILE A 68 5.47 1.41 9.50
CA ILE A 68 5.06 0.14 10.12
C ILE A 68 5.90 -0.05 11.37
N SER A 69 5.25 -0.02 12.54
CA SER A 69 5.90 -0.14 13.84
C SER A 69 7.06 0.85 14.02
N GLY A 70 6.86 2.11 13.58
CA GLY A 70 7.87 3.17 13.67
C GLY A 70 9.02 3.08 12.66
N LYS A 71 9.00 2.11 11.74
CA LYS A 71 9.98 1.97 10.65
C LYS A 71 9.36 2.35 9.31
N LYS A 72 10.17 2.96 8.44
CA LYS A 72 9.78 3.31 7.07
C LYS A 72 10.07 2.17 6.11
N TYR A 73 9.12 1.90 5.24
CA TYR A 73 9.18 0.88 4.19
C TYR A 73 8.78 1.49 2.86
N ASP A 74 9.59 1.25 1.84
CA ASP A 74 9.44 1.83 0.51
C ASP A 74 9.70 0.77 -0.59
N ASN A 75 9.84 1.23 -1.83
CA ASN A 75 10.11 0.41 -3.00
C ASN A 75 11.49 -0.27 -3.03
N ASN A 76 12.37 -0.01 -2.07
CA ASN A 76 13.66 -0.70 -1.95
C ASN A 76 13.53 -2.02 -1.20
N PHE A 77 12.39 -2.26 -0.53
CA PHE A 77 12.10 -3.51 0.18
C PHE A 77 13.19 -3.96 1.16
N SER A 78 13.78 -2.98 1.87
CA SER A 78 14.87 -3.20 2.82
C SER A 78 14.51 -4.21 3.92
N SER A 79 15.53 -4.95 4.37
CA SER A 79 15.38 -5.89 5.48
C SER A 79 15.40 -5.17 6.84
N PRO A 80 14.64 -5.65 7.84
CA PRO A 80 13.75 -6.81 7.81
C PRO A 80 12.41 -6.50 7.13
N LYS A 81 11.89 -7.45 6.34
CA LYS A 81 10.60 -7.34 5.66
C LYS A 81 9.45 -7.12 6.66
N PRO A 82 8.47 -6.27 6.34
CA PRO A 82 7.33 -6.06 7.23
C PRO A 82 6.42 -7.29 7.21
N ASN A 83 5.87 -7.66 8.36
CA ASN A 83 4.87 -8.72 8.44
C ASN A 83 3.50 -8.17 8.02
N ILE A 84 3.25 -8.14 6.70
CA ILE A 84 1.99 -7.73 6.09
C ILE A 84 1.39 -8.94 5.36
N ARG A 85 0.07 -9.11 5.46
CA ARG A 85 -0.71 -10.03 4.64
C ARG A 85 -1.82 -9.28 3.94
N VAL A 86 -2.01 -9.53 2.64
CA VAL A 86 -3.04 -8.84 1.85
C VAL A 86 -3.98 -9.84 1.21
N PHE A 87 -5.24 -9.78 1.63
CA PHE A 87 -6.34 -10.49 1.00
C PHE A 87 -7.09 -9.52 0.07
N ASN A 88 -6.79 -9.59 -1.23
CA ASN A 88 -7.46 -8.79 -2.26
C ASN A 88 -7.75 -9.65 -3.51
N SER A 89 -8.28 -9.05 -4.57
CA SER A 89 -8.60 -9.77 -5.81
C SER A 89 -7.39 -10.41 -6.49
N ASP A 90 -6.19 -9.85 -6.34
CA ASP A 90 -4.97 -10.45 -6.86
C ASP A 90 -4.59 -11.72 -6.05
N PHE A 91 -4.88 -11.73 -4.73
CA PHE A 91 -4.67 -12.92 -3.89
C PHE A 91 -5.59 -14.06 -4.35
N MET A 92 -6.87 -13.74 -4.53
CA MET A 92 -7.87 -14.70 -5.01
C MET A 92 -7.41 -15.31 -6.34
N LYS A 93 -7.03 -14.49 -7.32
CA LYS A 93 -6.61 -14.97 -8.65
C LYS A 93 -5.38 -15.88 -8.62
N GLU A 94 -4.43 -15.61 -7.72
CA GLU A 94 -3.20 -16.40 -7.60
C GLU A 94 -3.41 -17.73 -6.87
N ASN A 95 -4.36 -17.81 -5.93
CA ASN A 95 -4.43 -18.91 -4.95
C ASN A 95 -5.73 -19.71 -4.97
N LEU A 96 -6.83 -19.12 -5.46
CA LEU A 96 -8.16 -19.70 -5.39
C LEU A 96 -8.74 -19.77 -6.80
N LYS A 97 -8.75 -20.99 -7.36
CA LYS A 97 -9.44 -21.33 -8.62
C LYS A 97 -10.79 -21.94 -8.32
#